data_AF-A0A9E4FCH7-F1
#
_entry.id   AF-A0A9E4FCH7-F1
#
_cell.length_a   1.000
_cell.length_b   1.000
_cell.length_c   1.000
_cell.angle_alpha   90.00
_cell.angle_beta   90.00
_cell.angle_gamma   90.00
#
_symmetry.space_group_name_H-M   'P 1'
#
loop_
_entity.id
_entity.type
_entity.pdbx_description
1 polymer ?
#
loop_
_entity_poly.entity_id
_entity_poly.type
_entity_poly.pdbx_seq_one_letter_code
_entity_poly.pdbx_strand_id
1 'polypeptide(L)'
;MKRPTRGGFWMLVGIATWAGIAVTGIQTARQSGEMRDLFQRLSTNQEVQDRLLAEYRLLLLEQATLESYLNIESVATDDLNMRFPEQVRRVER
;
A
#
# COMPACT_ATOMS: atom_id res chain seq x y z
N MET A 1 15.75 58.37 29.00
CA MET A 1 15.15 57.01 29.04
C MET A 1 13.63 57.12 29.18
N LYS A 2 12.88 57.04 28.07
CA LYS A 2 11.40 57.06 28.08
C LYS A 2 10.91 55.68 28.51
N ARG A 3 10.24 55.59 29.67
CA ARG A 3 9.60 54.36 30.14
C ARG A 3 8.49 53.98 29.12
N PRO A 4 8.42 52.72 28.65
CA PRO A 4 7.35 52.33 27.75
C PRO A 4 6.02 52.49 28.49
N THR A 5 5.11 53.24 27.88
CA THR A 5 3.73 53.33 28.34
C THR A 5 3.13 51.93 28.32
N ARG A 6 2.40 51.54 29.38
CA ARG A 6 1.79 50.21 29.50
C ARG A 6 1.02 49.79 28.24
N GLY A 7 0.35 50.73 27.56
CA GLY A 7 -0.35 50.48 26.30
C GLY A 7 0.56 50.08 25.12
N GLY A 8 1.75 50.66 25.00
CA GLY A 8 2.70 50.31 23.95
C GLY A 8 3.26 48.89 24.09
N PHE A 9 3.46 48.44 25.33
CA PHE A 9 3.88 47.07 25.60
C PHE A 9 2.81 46.04 25.18
N TRP A 10 1.54 46.25 25.53
CA TRP A 10 0.45 45.37 25.12
C TRP A 10 0.24 45.34 23.61
N MET A 11 0.43 46.47 22.93
CA MET A 11 0.34 46.54 21.47
C MET A 11 1.45 45.73 20.79
N LEU A 12 2.69 45.78 21.30
CA LEU A 12 3.79 44.97 20.81
C LEU A 12 3.56 43.47 21.02
N VAL A 13 3.01 43.09 22.18
CA VAL A 13 2.62 41.70 22.47
C VAL A 13 1.54 41.21 21.49
N GLY A 14 0.55 42.04 21.19
CA GLY A 14 -0.49 41.74 20.20
C GLY A 14 0.09 41.49 18.80
N ILE A 15 0.98 42.39 18.35
CA ILE A 15 1.64 42.28 17.04
C ILE A 15 2.53 41.03 16.98
N ALA A 16 3.31 40.76 18.03
CA ALA A 16 4.16 39.57 18.10
C ALA A 16 3.33 38.27 18.05
N THR A 17 2.18 38.24 18.72
CA THR A 17 1.26 37.10 18.68
C THR A 17 0.73 36.88 17.26
N TRP A 18 0.27 37.93 16.60
CA TRP A 18 -0.23 37.84 15.21
C TRP A 18 0.87 37.41 14.23
N ALA A 19 2.08 37.93 14.38
CA ALA A 19 3.22 37.51 13.57
C ALA A 19 3.57 36.03 13.81
N GLY A 20 3.52 35.56 15.05
CA GLY A 20 3.74 34.15 15.39
C GLY A 20 2.72 33.23 14.73
N ILE A 21 1.43 33.61 14.75
CA ILE A 21 0.35 32.85 14.09
C ILE A 21 0.58 32.80 12.57
N ALA A 22 0.93 33.93 11.95
CA ALA A 22 1.18 34.00 10.51
C ALA A 22 2.36 33.10 10.07
N VAL A 23 3.47 33.13 10.81
CA VAL A 23 4.64 32.28 10.55
C VAL A 23 4.27 30.80 10.70
N THR A 24 3.52 30.45 11.75
CA THR A 24 3.05 29.08 11.98
C THR A 24 2.15 28.58 10.84
N GLY A 25 1.25 29.43 10.34
CA GLY A 25 0.39 29.09 9.20
C GLY A 25 1.19 28.81 7.91
N ILE A 26 2.20 29.63 7.61
CA ILE A 26 3.07 29.43 6.44
C ILE A 26 3.90 28.15 6.59
N GLN A 27 4.41 27.86 7.79
CA GLN A 27 5.19 26.66 8.07
C GLN A 27 4.36 25.39 7.86
N THR A 28 3.13 25.37 8.37
CA THR A 28 2.19 24.25 8.17
C THR A 28 1.84 24.05 6.69
N ALA A 29 1.66 25.13 5.93
CA ALA A 29 1.39 25.04 4.49
C ALA A 29 2.56 24.44 3.70
N ARG A 30 3.82 24.77 4.07
CA ARG A 30 5.02 24.17 3.46
C ARG A 30 5.14 22.69 3.81
N GLN A 31 4.91 22.33 5.06
CA GLN A 31 4.93 20.94 5.52
C GLN A 31 3.85 20.09 4.82
N SER A 32 2.71 20.69 4.50
CA SER A 32 1.66 20.04 3.70
C SER A 32 2.13 19.74 2.26
N GLY A 33 2.96 20.60 1.66
CA GLY A 33 3.56 20.36 0.34
C GLY A 33 4.51 19.16 0.32
N GLU A 34 5.39 19.05 1.32
CA GLU A 34 6.33 17.93 1.45
C GLU A 34 5.62 16.61 1.76
N MET A 35 4.57 16.65 2.61
CA MET A 35 3.74 15.48 2.86
C MET A 35 3.04 14.99 1.59
N ARG A 36 2.56 15.89 0.72
CA ARG A 36 1.92 15.51 -0.55
C ARG A 36 2.89 14.76 -1.47
N ASP A 37 4.14 15.22 -1.60
CA ASP A 37 5.15 14.52 -2.40
C ASP A 37 5.46 13.14 -1.81
N LEU A 38 5.59 13.06 -0.48
CA LEU A 38 5.84 11.78 0.21
C LEU A 38 4.66 10.80 0.02
N PHE A 39 3.42 11.26 0.17
CA PHE A 39 2.23 10.44 -0.05
C PHE A 39 2.10 10.01 -1.51
N GLN A 40 2.45 10.88 -2.46
CA GLN A 40 2.45 10.52 -3.87
C GLN A 40 3.48 9.43 -4.17
N ARG A 41 4.69 9.53 -3.62
CA ARG A 41 5.72 8.48 -3.75
C ARG A 41 5.32 7.17 -3.07
N LEU A 42 4.66 7.26 -1.91
CA LEU A 42 4.14 6.08 -1.22
C LEU A 42 3.05 5.39 -2.05
N SER A 43 2.12 6.17 -2.60
CA SER A 43 1.03 5.68 -3.43
C SER A 43 1.54 4.97 -4.69
N THR A 44 2.55 5.52 -5.37
CA THR A 44 3.12 4.87 -6.55
C THR A 44 3.86 3.58 -6.20
N ASN A 45 4.55 3.55 -5.06
CA ASN A 45 5.19 2.32 -4.58
C ASN A 45 4.16 1.24 -4.23
N GLN A 46 3.08 1.62 -3.54
CA GLN A 46 1.97 0.72 -3.21
C GLN A 46 1.30 0.15 -4.46
N GLU A 47 1.07 0.95 -5.49
CA GLU A 47 0.51 0.47 -6.75
C GLU A 47 1.39 -0.60 -7.43
N VAL A 48 2.71 -0.38 -7.43
CA VAL A 48 3.68 -1.36 -7.95
C VAL A 48 3.68 -2.63 -7.08
N GLN A 49 3.64 -2.48 -5.76
CA GLN A 49 3.60 -3.60 -4.82
C GLN A 49 2.33 -4.43 -5.04
N ASP A 50 1.17 -3.80 -5.15
CA ASP A 50 -0.12 -4.47 -5.34
C ASP A 50 -0.15 -5.27 -6.65
N ARG A 51 0.40 -4.71 -7.73
CA ARG A 51 0.54 -5.42 -9.01
C ARG A 51 1.41 -6.67 -8.87
N LEU A 52 2.60 -6.54 -8.28
CA LEU A 52 3.50 -7.68 -8.08
C LEU A 52 2.87 -8.74 -7.18
N LEU A 53 2.11 -8.32 -6.18
CA LEU A 53 1.44 -9.22 -5.24
C LEU A 53 0.28 -9.98 -5.91
N ALA A 54 -0.42 -9.34 -6.86
CA ALA A 54 -1.44 -10.01 -7.68
C ALA A 54 -0.82 -11.08 -8.58
N GLU A 55 0.30 -10.76 -9.26
CA GLU A 55 1.03 -11.71 -10.10
C GLU A 55 1.58 -12.90 -9.28
N TYR A 56 2.17 -12.62 -8.12
CA TYR A 56 2.68 -13.65 -7.21
C TYR A 56 1.57 -14.61 -6.73
N ARG A 57 0.38 -14.10 -6.42
CA ARG A 57 -0.76 -14.94 -6.02
C ARG A 57 -1.21 -15.88 -7.14
N LEU A 58 -1.19 -15.42 -8.39
CA LEU A 58 -1.52 -16.28 -9.53
C LEU A 58 -0.50 -17.40 -9.70
N LEU A 59 0.80 -17.10 -9.57
CA LEU A 59 1.86 -18.11 -9.63
C LEU A 59 1.75 -19.13 -8.50
N LEU A 60 1.47 -18.68 -7.27
CA LEU A 60 1.22 -19.58 -6.14
C LEU A 60 0.00 -20.46 -6.37
N LEU A 61 -1.07 -19.91 -6.97
CA LEU A 61 -2.26 -20.68 -7.29
C LEU A 61 -1.94 -21.76 -8.35
N GLU A 62 -1.21 -21.40 -9.40
CA GLU A 62 -0.75 -22.35 -10.41
C GLU A 62 0.08 -23.47 -9.79
N GLN A 63 1.06 -23.13 -8.94
CA GLN A 63 1.87 -24.12 -8.25
C GLN A 63 1.01 -25.03 -7.34
N ALA A 64 0.11 -24.45 -6.54
CA ALA A 64 -0.76 -25.22 -5.66
C ALA A 64 -1.69 -26.16 -6.44
N THR A 65 -2.17 -25.74 -7.61
CA THR A 65 -2.98 -26.62 -8.47
C THR A 65 -2.16 -27.77 -9.03
N LEU A 66 -0.92 -27.52 -9.49
CA LEU A 66 -0.02 -28.57 -9.97
C LEU A 66 0.32 -29.58 -8.88
N GLU A 67 0.65 -29.10 -7.67
CA GLU A 67 0.92 -29.98 -6.52
C GLU A 67 -0.32 -30.81 -6.14
N SER A 68 -1.51 -30.21 -6.18
CA SER A 68 -2.77 -30.91 -5.96
C SER A 68 -3.00 -32.02 -6.99
N TYR A 69 -2.76 -31.74 -8.27
CA TYR A 69 -2.86 -32.74 -9.34
C TYR A 69 -1.92 -33.92 -9.12
N LEU A 70 -0.66 -33.65 -8.78
CA LEU A 70 0.32 -34.71 -8.51
C LEU A 70 -0.04 -35.55 -7.29
N ASN A 71 -0.57 -34.90 -6.23
CA ASN A 71 -1.03 -35.60 -5.04
C ASN A 71 -2.23 -36.50 -5.34
N ILE A 72 -3.22 -36.02 -6.11
CA ILE A 72 -4.36 -36.82 -6.54
C ILE A 72 -3.91 -38.00 -7.40
N GLU A 73 -2.94 -37.80 -8.31
CA GLU A 73 -2.40 -38.86 -9.16
C GLU A 73 -1.71 -39.96 -8.34
N SER A 74 -0.89 -39.57 -7.35
CA SER A 74 -0.25 -40.53 -6.44
C SER A 74 -1.29 -41.30 -5.64
N VAL A 75 -2.29 -40.63 -5.04
CA VAL A 75 -3.36 -41.33 -4.30
C VAL A 75 -4.17 -42.26 -5.22
N ALA A 76 -4.49 -41.84 -6.44
CA ALA A 76 -5.24 -42.67 -7.40
C ALA A 76 -4.44 -43.91 -7.85
N THR A 77 -3.13 -43.76 -8.07
CA THR A 77 -2.26 -44.82 -8.56
C THR A 77 -1.81 -45.75 -7.44
N ASP A 78 -1.33 -45.19 -6.33
CA ASP A 78 -0.67 -45.92 -5.25
C ASP A 78 -1.68 -46.53 -4.27
N ASP A 79 -2.68 -45.76 -3.83
CA ASP A 79 -3.65 -46.21 -2.82
C ASP A 79 -4.85 -46.93 -3.46
N LEU A 80 -5.26 -46.50 -4.65
CA LEU A 80 -6.48 -47.00 -5.32
C LEU A 80 -6.19 -47.93 -6.51
N ASN A 81 -4.92 -48.12 -6.90
CA ASN A 81 -4.48 -48.97 -8.01
C ASN A 81 -5.24 -48.68 -9.32
N MET A 82 -5.65 -47.42 -9.51
CA MET A 82 -6.30 -46.97 -10.74
C MET A 82 -5.27 -46.89 -11.85
N ARG A 83 -5.61 -47.38 -13.04
CA ARG A 83 -4.79 -47.24 -14.25
C ARG A 83 -5.56 -46.44 -15.29
N PHE A 84 -4.90 -45.46 -15.90
CA PHE A 84 -5.47 -44.73 -17.03
C PHE A 84 -5.70 -45.68 -18.21
N PRO A 85 -6.95 -45.78 -18.75
CA PRO A 85 -7.24 -46.64 -19.88
C PRO A 85 -6.61 -46.09 -21.17
N GLU A 86 -5.96 -46.95 -21.96
CA GLU A 86 -5.23 -46.60 -23.18
C GLU A 86 -6.11 -46.11 -24.36
N GLN A 87 -7.44 -46.22 -24.25
CA GLN A 87 -8.37 -45.81 -25.30
C GLN A 87 -9.44 -44.86 -24.76
N VAL A 88 -9.19 -43.56 -24.90
CA VAL A 88 -10.18 -42.52 -24.60
C VAL A 88 -11.16 -42.44 -25.78
N ARG A 89 -12.30 -43.13 -25.66
CA ARG A 89 -13.37 -43.02 -26.67
C ARG A 89 -13.98 -41.62 -26.57
N ARG A 90 -13.66 -40.76 -27.54
CA ARG A 90 -14.20 -39.40 -27.65
C ARG A 90 -15.72 -39.49 -27.80
N VAL A 91 -16.46 -38.95 -26.83
CA VAL A 91 -17.91 -38.82 -26.94
C VAL A 91 -18.17 -37.64 -27.88
N GLU A 92 -18.49 -37.94 -29.14
CA GLU A 92 -19.02 -36.93 -30.06
C GLU A 92 -20.43 -36.52 -29.60
N ARG A 93 -20.68 -35.21 -29.64
CA ARG A 93 -21.88 -34.57 -29.14
C ARG A 93 -22.89 -34.35 -30.26
#